data_AF-A0A2G2YDW1-F1
#
_entry.id   AF-A0A2G2YDW1-F1
#
_cell.length_a   1.000
_cell.length_b   1.000
_cell.length_c   1.000
_cell.angle_alpha   90.00
_cell.angle_beta   90.00
_cell.angle_gamma   90.00
#
_symmetry.space_group_name_H-M   'P 1'
#
loop_
_entity.id
_entity.type
_entity.pdbx_description
1 polymer ?
#
loop_
_entity_poly.entity_id
_entity_poly.type
_entity_poly.pdbx_seq_one_letter_code
_entity_poly.pdbx_strand_id
1 'polypeptide(L)'
;MESLPIFLDKLVPSWAAILVSVTLILMFGEIVPQSIYTRNGLTIGATLAPLVHLLLWLFFPIAYPISKVLDWMLGKGHASLLRRAELKAFVDLHGNEAGKGGDLTHDETTIIVGALELMEKTAKDSMTPISKAFSLDLDGTLNLWVYKLLFNFIQTFTKFLFAVYVPREKSELGH
;
A
#
# COMPACT_ATOMS: atom_id res chain seq x y z
N MET A 1 4.42 30.79 -31.61
CA MET A 1 4.44 31.41 -30.27
C MET A 1 5.69 32.25 -30.03
N GLU A 2 6.39 32.74 -31.06
CA GLU A 2 7.60 33.57 -30.92
C GLU A 2 7.40 35.06 -31.28
N SER A 3 6.20 35.46 -31.72
CA SER A 3 5.91 36.84 -32.15
C SER A 3 5.45 37.76 -31.02
N LEU A 4 5.03 37.20 -29.88
CA LEU A 4 4.49 37.93 -28.73
C LEU A 4 5.54 38.80 -28.00
N PRO A 5 6.79 38.33 -27.79
CA PRO A 5 7.85 39.16 -27.21
C PRO A 5 8.25 40.33 -28.11
N ILE A 6 8.34 40.10 -29.43
CA ILE A 6 8.74 41.11 -30.42
C ILE A 6 7.69 42.22 -30.55
N PHE A 7 6.41 41.89 -30.39
CA PHE A 7 5.33 42.88 -30.42
C PHE A 7 5.27 43.71 -29.12
N LEU A 8 5.61 43.12 -27.97
CA LEU A 8 5.68 43.81 -26.67
C LEU A 8 6.93 44.70 -26.53
N ASP A 9 8.04 44.37 -27.18
CA ASP A 9 9.28 45.17 -27.20
C ASP A 9 9.11 46.53 -27.92
N LYS A 10 8.09 46.65 -28.79
CA LYS A 10 7.72 47.92 -29.45
C LYS A 10 6.85 48.84 -28.60
N LEU A 11 6.24 48.35 -27.52
CA LEU A 11 5.28 49.09 -26.69
C LEU A 11 5.79 49.37 -25.27
N VAL A 12 6.80 48.62 -24.81
CA VAL A 12 7.28 48.62 -23.42
C VAL A 12 8.81 48.52 -23.44
N PRO A 13 9.56 49.17 -22.52
CA PRO A 13 11.02 49.02 -22.44
C PRO A 13 11.43 47.54 -22.35
N SER A 14 12.49 47.16 -23.05
CA SER A 14 12.85 45.77 -23.36
C SER A 14 12.94 44.83 -22.16
N TRP A 15 13.36 45.33 -21.00
CA TRP A 15 13.40 44.54 -19.76
C TRP A 15 11.99 44.15 -19.27
N ALA A 16 11.01 45.03 -19.42
CA ALA A 16 9.62 44.79 -19.03
C ALA A 16 8.87 43.95 -20.07
N ALA A 17 9.21 44.05 -21.37
CA ALA A 17 8.68 43.13 -22.40
C ALA A 17 9.05 41.67 -22.11
N ILE A 18 10.28 41.41 -21.68
CA ILE A 18 10.75 40.07 -21.30
C ILE A 18 9.99 39.57 -20.06
N LEU A 19 9.88 40.39 -19.00
CA LEU A 19 9.18 39.99 -17.78
C LEU A 19 7.69 39.68 -18.04
N VAL A 20 7.02 40.52 -18.82
CA VAL A 20 5.61 40.32 -19.18
C VAL A 20 5.45 39.08 -20.05
N SER A 21 6.32 38.88 -21.04
CA SER A 21 6.25 37.71 -21.93
C SER A 21 6.47 36.40 -21.18
N VAL A 22 7.48 36.33 -20.30
CA VAL A 22 7.76 35.12 -19.52
C VAL A 22 6.59 34.82 -18.57
N THR A 23 6.09 35.85 -17.87
CA THR A 23 4.95 35.67 -16.95
C THR A 23 3.70 35.19 -17.68
N LEU A 24 3.42 35.74 -18.86
CA LEU A 24 2.25 35.39 -19.65
C LEU A 24 2.35 33.95 -20.21
N ILE A 25 3.53 33.56 -20.70
CA ILE A 25 3.77 32.21 -21.23
C ILE A 25 3.68 31.17 -20.12
N LEU A 26 4.25 31.43 -18.94
CA LEU A 26 4.15 30.52 -17.79
C LEU A 26 2.70 30.40 -17.30
N MET A 27 1.99 31.52 -17.18
CA MET A 27 0.60 31.50 -16.69
C MET A 27 -0.34 30.75 -17.64
N PHE A 28 -0.33 31.08 -18.92
CA PHE A 28 -1.24 30.49 -19.90
C PHE A 28 -0.76 29.16 -20.47
N GLY A 29 0.55 28.96 -20.62
CA GLY A 29 1.15 27.78 -21.24
C GLY A 29 1.43 26.64 -20.26
N GLU A 30 1.63 26.94 -18.98
CA GLU A 30 2.04 25.93 -17.99
C GLU A 30 1.01 25.84 -16.86
N ILE A 31 0.76 26.95 -16.15
CA ILE A 31 -0.05 26.93 -14.92
C ILE A 31 -1.52 26.57 -15.19
N VAL A 32 -2.17 27.24 -16.15
CA VAL A 32 -3.58 26.97 -16.51
C VAL A 32 -3.78 25.52 -16.98
N PRO A 33 -3.08 25.01 -18.01
CA PRO A 33 -3.27 23.63 -18.43
C PRO A 33 -2.95 22.64 -17.31
N GLN A 34 -1.85 22.84 -16.56
CA GLN A 34 -1.48 21.96 -15.45
C GLN A 34 -2.55 21.92 -14.35
N SER A 35 -3.16 23.07 -14.01
CA SER A 35 -4.24 23.15 -13.02
C SER A 35 -5.52 22.41 -13.45
N ILE A 36 -5.83 22.41 -14.76
CA ILE A 36 -6.98 21.69 -15.31
C ILE A 36 -6.73 20.17 -15.25
N TYR A 37 -5.51 19.73 -15.58
CA TYR A 37 -5.14 18.32 -15.50
C TYR A 37 -5.12 17.80 -14.06
N THR A 38 -4.78 18.61 -13.05
CA THR A 38 -4.78 18.15 -11.66
C THR A 38 -6.16 17.77 -11.11
N ARG A 39 -7.25 18.37 -11.62
CA ARG A 39 -8.61 18.09 -11.13
C ARG A 39 -9.27 16.89 -11.82
N ASN A 40 -8.99 16.68 -13.10
CA ASN A 40 -9.59 15.62 -13.93
C ASN A 40 -8.56 14.61 -14.43
N GLY A 41 -7.40 14.52 -13.79
CA GLY A 41 -6.24 13.75 -14.27
C GLY A 41 -6.54 12.27 -14.49
N LEU A 42 -7.39 11.67 -13.65
CA LEU A 42 -7.82 10.29 -13.80
C LEU A 42 -8.72 10.09 -15.03
N THR A 43 -9.67 10.99 -15.26
CA THR A 43 -10.58 10.94 -16.42
C THR A 43 -9.83 11.19 -17.74
N ILE A 44 -8.93 12.16 -17.75
CA ILE A 44 -8.11 12.48 -18.93
C ILE A 44 -7.05 11.38 -19.15
N GLY A 45 -6.49 10.83 -18.07
CA GLY A 45 -5.62 9.65 -18.14
C GLY A 45 -6.34 8.44 -18.75
N ALA A 46 -7.60 8.20 -18.36
CA ALA A 46 -8.42 7.12 -18.92
C ALA A 46 -8.73 7.32 -20.41
N THR A 47 -9.00 8.56 -20.85
CA THR A 47 -9.24 8.83 -22.28
C THR A 47 -7.96 8.77 -23.12
N LEU A 48 -6.81 9.08 -22.53
CA LEU A 48 -5.49 8.96 -23.18
C LEU A 48 -4.87 7.55 -23.07
N ALA A 49 -5.43 6.67 -22.25
CA ALA A 49 -4.98 5.29 -22.08
C ALA A 49 -4.75 4.52 -23.41
N PRO A 50 -5.66 4.55 -24.42
CA PRO A 50 -5.41 3.86 -25.69
C PRO A 50 -4.21 4.45 -26.46
N LEU A 51 -3.97 5.77 -26.37
CA LEU A 51 -2.82 6.42 -27.01
C LEU A 51 -1.51 6.01 -26.33
N VAL A 52 -1.49 5.99 -25.00
CA VAL A 52 -0.33 5.52 -24.23
C VAL A 52 -0.04 4.05 -24.53
N HIS A 53 -1.07 3.20 -24.67
CA HIS A 53 -0.89 1.79 -25.02
C HIS A 53 -0.29 1.62 -26.42
N LEU A 54 -0.73 2.42 -27.39
CA LEU A 54 -0.14 2.44 -28.74
C LEU A 54 1.33 2.88 -28.68
N LEU A 55 1.64 3.91 -27.91
CA LEU A 55 3.01 4.38 -27.73
C LEU A 55 3.87 3.30 -27.06
N LEU A 56 3.35 2.62 -26.04
CA LEU A 56 4.02 1.51 -25.38
C LEU A 56 4.32 0.41 -26.39
N TRP A 57 3.36 0.03 -27.24
CA TRP A 57 3.56 -0.97 -28.28
C TRP A 57 4.63 -0.56 -29.30
N LEU A 58 4.67 0.72 -29.68
CA LEU A 58 5.68 1.28 -30.58
C LEU A 58 7.09 1.29 -29.96
N PHE A 59 7.19 1.64 -28.67
CA PHE A 59 8.46 1.73 -27.95
C PHE A 59 8.91 0.38 -27.35
N PHE A 60 8.02 -0.60 -27.25
CA PHE A 60 8.28 -1.95 -26.76
C PHE A 60 9.53 -2.61 -27.37
N PRO A 61 9.74 -2.61 -28.70
CA PRO A 61 10.93 -3.24 -29.30
C PRO A 61 12.26 -2.62 -28.84
N ILE A 62 12.25 -1.36 -28.40
CA ILE A 62 13.44 -0.63 -27.93
C ILE A 62 13.56 -0.70 -26.41
N ALA A 63 12.44 -0.56 -25.69
CA ALA A 63 12.42 -0.61 -24.24
C ALA A 63 12.80 -2.00 -23.71
N TYR A 64 12.34 -3.08 -24.35
CA TYR A 64 12.62 -4.45 -23.92
C TYR A 64 14.12 -4.81 -23.83
N PRO A 65 14.97 -4.56 -24.87
CA PRO A 65 16.39 -4.85 -24.76
C PRO A 65 17.10 -3.97 -23.73
N ILE A 66 16.69 -2.70 -23.58
CA ILE A 66 17.26 -1.80 -22.57
C ILE A 66 16.98 -2.34 -21.16
N SER A 67 15.72 -2.72 -20.88
CA SER A 67 15.34 -3.31 -19.60
C SER A 67 16.09 -4.62 -19.34
N LYS A 68 16.25 -5.47 -20.35
CA LYS A 68 16.97 -6.75 -20.21
C LYS A 68 18.46 -6.58 -19.92
N VAL A 69 19.11 -5.58 -20.53
CA VAL A 69 20.51 -5.23 -20.25
C VAL A 69 20.64 -4.68 -18.84
N LEU A 70 19.71 -3.81 -18.44
CA LEU A 70 19.67 -3.24 -17.09
C LEU A 70 19.46 -4.33 -16.03
N ASP A 71 18.53 -5.25 -16.25
CA ASP A 71 18.27 -6.40 -15.36
C ASP A 71 19.49 -7.34 -15.26
N TRP A 72 20.26 -7.47 -16.33
CA TRP A 72 21.50 -8.24 -16.33
C TRP A 72 22.61 -7.55 -15.53
N MET A 73 22.67 -6.21 -15.59
CA MET A 73 23.64 -5.40 -14.82
C MET A 73 23.25 -5.25 -13.33
N LEU A 74 21.97 -5.12 -13.01
CA LEU A 74 21.47 -4.95 -11.63
C LEU A 74 21.29 -6.28 -10.88
N GLY A 75 21.34 -7.41 -11.58
CA GLY A 75 21.12 -8.73 -11.00
C GLY A 75 19.64 -9.06 -10.80
N LYS A 76 19.34 -10.37 -10.78
CA LYS A 76 18.00 -11.00 -10.84
C LYS A 76 17.10 -10.76 -9.61
N GLY A 77 17.08 -9.56 -9.03
CA GLY A 77 16.41 -9.26 -7.77
C GLY A 77 15.22 -8.29 -7.84
N HIS A 78 14.97 -7.63 -8.97
CA HIS A 78 14.06 -6.47 -8.99
C HIS A 78 12.88 -6.58 -9.97
N ALA A 79 12.64 -7.76 -10.54
CA ALA A 79 11.48 -7.97 -11.38
C ALA A 79 10.20 -8.14 -10.52
N SER A 80 9.40 -7.08 -10.54
CA SER A 80 7.94 -7.12 -10.70
C SER A 80 7.01 -7.32 -9.51
N LEU A 81 7.33 -6.79 -8.33
CA LEU A 81 6.30 -6.29 -7.41
C LEU A 81 6.88 -5.06 -6.71
N LEU A 82 6.20 -3.91 -6.76
CA LEU A 82 6.46 -2.78 -5.86
C LEU A 82 6.82 -3.37 -4.50
N ARG A 83 8.09 -3.21 -4.11
CA ARG A 83 8.65 -3.92 -2.97
C ARG A 83 7.73 -3.60 -1.80
N ARG A 84 7.23 -4.60 -1.08
CA ARG A 84 6.20 -4.38 -0.03
C ARG A 84 6.59 -3.27 0.95
N ALA A 85 7.89 -3.07 1.15
CA ALA A 85 8.48 -1.93 1.86
C ALA A 85 8.23 -0.55 1.22
N GLU A 86 8.27 -0.42 -0.11
CA GLU A 86 7.88 0.79 -0.86
C GLU A 86 6.38 1.03 -0.79
N LEU A 87 5.55 -0.02 -0.86
CA LEU A 87 4.11 0.11 -0.70
C LEU A 87 3.74 0.53 0.73
N LYS A 88 4.41 -0.03 1.74
CA LYS A 88 4.30 0.39 3.14
C LYS A 88 4.73 1.85 3.31
N ALA A 89 5.88 2.24 2.75
CA ALA A 89 6.33 3.63 2.78
C ALA A 89 5.36 4.60 2.07
N PHE A 90 4.77 4.19 0.95
CA PHE A 90 3.77 4.99 0.24
C PHE A 90 2.48 5.17 1.05
N VAL A 91 2.00 4.12 1.70
CA VAL A 91 0.82 4.16 2.59
C VAL A 91 1.11 4.99 3.84
N ASP A 92 2.28 4.85 4.45
CA ASP A 92 2.70 5.65 5.62
C ASP A 92 2.82 7.14 5.29
N LEU A 93 3.32 7.49 4.09
CA LEU A 93 3.38 8.88 3.62
C LEU A 93 1.97 9.50 3.51
N HIS A 94 1.02 8.78 2.88
CA HIS A 94 -0.36 9.25 2.74
C HIS A 94 -1.12 9.28 4.08
N GLY A 95 -0.84 8.35 5.00
CA GLY A 95 -1.41 8.31 6.34
C GLY A 95 -0.88 9.43 7.26
N ASN A 96 0.40 9.81 7.12
CA ASN A 96 0.98 10.92 7.88
C ASN A 96 0.56 12.30 7.33
N GLU A 97 0.23 12.38 6.04
CA GLU A 97 -0.35 13.55 5.39
C GLU A 97 -1.88 13.68 5.59
N ALA A 98 -2.53 12.75 6.29
CA ALA A 98 -3.95 12.81 6.64
C ALA A 98 -4.32 14.04 7.52
N GLY A 99 -3.34 14.72 8.11
CA GLY A 99 -3.52 16.03 8.76
C GLY A 99 -3.54 17.24 7.80
N LYS A 100 -3.21 17.06 6.52
CA LYS A 100 -3.08 18.13 5.51
C LYS A 100 -3.78 17.85 4.17
N GLY A 101 -4.71 16.87 4.13
CA GLY A 101 -5.56 16.60 2.96
C GLY A 101 -5.36 15.24 2.28
N GLY A 102 -4.73 14.27 2.94
CA GLY A 102 -4.77 12.88 2.50
C GLY A 102 -6.18 12.27 2.62
N ASP A 103 -6.63 11.58 1.58
CA ASP A 103 -7.98 11.00 1.44
C ASP A 103 -8.17 9.69 2.25
N LEU A 104 -7.28 9.39 3.20
CA LEU A 104 -7.29 8.15 3.99
C LEU A 104 -7.25 8.47 5.48
N THR A 105 -8.19 7.89 6.22
CA THR A 105 -8.29 8.03 7.67
C THR A 105 -7.21 7.18 8.36
N HIS A 106 -6.81 7.56 9.57
CA HIS A 106 -5.80 6.82 10.35
C HIS A 106 -6.13 5.32 10.54
N ASP A 107 -7.42 5.02 10.71
CA ASP A 107 -7.91 3.64 10.85
C ASP A 107 -7.76 2.84 9.54
N GLU A 108 -8.02 3.46 8.38
CA GLU A 108 -7.87 2.81 7.07
C GLU A 108 -6.40 2.51 6.78
N THR A 109 -5.51 3.46 7.11
CA THR A 109 -4.05 3.27 7.03
C THR A 109 -3.62 2.09 7.90
N THR A 110 -4.09 2.03 9.14
CA THR A 110 -3.76 0.95 10.08
C THR A 110 -4.24 -0.42 9.60
N ILE A 111 -5.42 -0.49 8.98
CA ILE A 111 -5.96 -1.73 8.40
C ILE A 111 -5.12 -2.19 7.21
N ILE A 112 -4.75 -1.28 6.30
CA ILE A 112 -3.94 -1.59 5.12
C ILE A 112 -2.54 -2.07 5.53
N VAL A 113 -1.90 -1.36 6.46
CA VAL A 113 -0.59 -1.76 7.00
C VAL A 113 -0.70 -3.10 7.71
N GLY A 114 -1.73 -3.30 8.53
CA GLY A 114 -1.98 -4.58 9.20
C GLY A 114 -2.21 -5.74 8.22
N ALA A 115 -2.94 -5.52 7.13
CA ALA A 115 -3.15 -6.54 6.09
C ALA A 115 -1.85 -6.87 5.33
N LEU A 116 -1.02 -5.88 5.06
CA LEU A 116 0.30 -6.08 4.47
C LEU A 116 1.23 -6.88 5.40
N GLU A 117 1.20 -6.60 6.70
CA GLU A 117 1.99 -7.31 7.71
C GLU A 117 1.49 -8.74 7.98
N LEU A 118 0.19 -8.98 7.91
CA LEU A 118 -0.40 -10.33 8.05
C LEU A 118 0.04 -11.29 6.94
N MET A 119 0.42 -10.79 5.77
CA MET A 119 0.97 -11.64 4.70
C MET A 119 2.41 -12.12 4.98
N GLU A 120 3.12 -11.49 5.92
CA GLU A 120 4.48 -11.88 6.31
C GLU A 120 4.51 -12.61 7.66
N LYS A 121 3.49 -12.41 8.49
CA LYS A 121 3.38 -13.03 9.80
C LYS A 121 3.13 -14.54 9.69
N THR A 122 4.01 -15.33 10.27
CA THR A 122 3.85 -16.79 10.30
C THR A 122 3.01 -17.19 11.51
N ALA A 123 2.34 -18.35 11.47
CA ALA A 123 1.61 -18.90 12.63
C ALA A 123 2.47 -18.96 13.90
N LYS A 124 3.79 -19.14 13.75
CA LYS A 124 4.78 -19.08 14.84
C LYS A 124 4.82 -17.74 15.56
N ASP A 125 4.64 -16.65 14.84
CA ASP A 125 4.74 -15.30 15.38
C ASP A 125 3.45 -14.84 16.08
N SER A 126 2.35 -15.57 15.88
CA SER A 126 1.03 -15.26 16.46
C SER A 126 0.48 -16.33 17.39
N MET A 127 1.07 -17.52 17.46
CA MET A 127 0.59 -18.60 18.33
C MET A 127 1.00 -18.41 19.79
N THR A 128 0.15 -18.87 20.70
CA THR A 128 0.51 -19.00 22.12
C THR A 128 1.34 -20.28 22.29
N PRO A 129 2.56 -20.21 22.87
CA PRO A 129 3.36 -21.39 23.11
C PRO A 129 2.63 -22.36 24.06
N ILE A 130 2.77 -23.66 23.82
CA ILE A 130 2.05 -24.71 24.56
C ILE A 130 2.30 -24.67 26.07
N SER A 131 3.48 -24.20 26.50
CA SER A 131 3.83 -24.02 27.91
C SER A 131 2.98 -22.95 28.62
N LYS A 132 2.34 -22.06 27.85
CA LYS A 132 1.42 -21.02 28.34
C LYS A 132 -0.03 -21.30 27.92
N ALA A 133 -0.28 -22.39 27.21
CA ALA A 133 -1.61 -22.80 26.82
C ALA A 133 -2.31 -23.50 27.98
N PHE A 134 -3.57 -23.14 28.24
CA PHE A 134 -4.39 -23.82 29.22
C PHE A 134 -5.00 -25.07 28.57
N SER A 135 -4.69 -26.24 29.11
CA SER A 135 -5.25 -27.52 28.67
C SER A 135 -5.94 -28.25 29.81
N LEU A 136 -7.06 -28.90 29.49
CA LEU A 136 -7.77 -29.79 30.40
C LEU A 136 -7.36 -31.24 30.14
N ASP A 137 -7.14 -32.01 31.20
CA ASP A 137 -6.85 -33.44 31.07
C ASP A 137 -8.14 -34.23 30.82
N LEU A 138 -8.12 -35.20 29.91
CA LEU A 138 -9.27 -36.07 29.61
C LEU A 138 -9.68 -36.91 30.81
N ASP A 139 -8.70 -37.42 31.54
CA ASP A 139 -8.91 -38.31 32.68
C ASP A 139 -9.07 -37.52 34.00
N GLY A 140 -9.01 -36.19 33.93
CA GLY A 140 -9.16 -35.30 35.08
C GLY A 140 -10.59 -35.31 35.62
N THR A 141 -10.74 -35.40 36.94
CA THR A 141 -12.05 -35.25 37.57
C THR A 141 -12.53 -33.81 37.47
N LEU A 142 -13.78 -33.62 37.04
CA LEU A 142 -14.40 -32.32 36.92
C LEU A 142 -14.72 -31.77 38.33
N ASN A 143 -13.73 -31.12 38.94
CA ASN A 143 -13.83 -30.57 40.29
C ASN A 143 -14.51 -29.19 40.28
N LEU A 144 -15.09 -28.78 41.41
CA LEU A 144 -15.78 -27.49 41.58
C LEU A 144 -14.93 -26.28 41.12
N TRP A 145 -13.60 -26.37 41.28
CA TRP A 145 -12.67 -25.34 40.80
C TRP A 145 -12.66 -25.22 39.27
N VAL A 146 -12.66 -26.35 38.55
CA VAL A 146 -12.74 -26.39 37.08
C VAL A 146 -14.08 -25.84 36.60
N TYR A 147 -15.18 -26.20 37.26
CA TYR A 147 -16.50 -25.62 36.95
C TYR A 147 -16.53 -24.10 37.14
N LYS A 148 -15.99 -23.59 38.25
CA LYS A 148 -15.93 -22.16 38.53
C LYS A 148 -15.06 -21.41 37.52
N LEU A 149 -13.96 -22.01 37.10
CA LEU A 149 -13.07 -21.48 36.07
C LEU A 149 -13.80 -21.41 34.71
N LEU A 150 -14.41 -22.51 34.27
CA LEU A 150 -15.18 -22.58 33.03
C LEU A 150 -16.32 -21.56 33.03
N PHE A 151 -17.05 -21.44 34.14
CA PHE A 151 -18.16 -20.50 34.27
C PHE A 151 -17.69 -19.04 34.13
N ASN A 152 -16.57 -18.66 34.76
CA ASN A 152 -15.99 -17.32 34.60
C ASN A 152 -15.54 -17.06 33.15
N PHE A 153 -14.97 -18.05 32.47
CA PHE A 153 -14.59 -17.92 31.07
C PHE A 153 -15.80 -17.75 30.14
N ILE A 154 -16.89 -18.49 30.39
CA ILE A 154 -18.16 -18.38 29.66
C ILE A 154 -18.77 -16.98 29.81
N GLN A 155 -18.70 -16.39 30.99
CA GLN A 155 -19.22 -15.05 31.24
C GLN A 155 -18.35 -13.95 30.60
N THR A 156 -17.04 -14.20 30.46
CA THR A 156 -16.08 -13.21 29.94
C THR A 156 -15.96 -13.23 28.41
N PHE A 157 -16.13 -14.39 27.77
CA PHE A 157 -15.89 -14.56 26.34
C PHE A 157 -17.06 -15.26 25.64
N THR A 158 -17.52 -14.69 24.53
CA THR A 158 -18.64 -15.23 23.74
C THR A 158 -18.32 -16.57 23.07
N LYS A 159 -17.05 -16.83 22.74
CA LYS A 159 -16.54 -18.12 22.22
C LYS A 159 -15.12 -18.35 22.73
N PHE A 160 -14.85 -19.57 23.19
CA PHE A 160 -13.54 -20.01 23.67
C PHE A 160 -13.36 -21.49 23.30
N LEU A 161 -12.12 -21.88 23.02
CA LEU A 161 -11.74 -23.26 22.73
C LEU A 161 -10.72 -23.70 23.77
N PHE A 162 -10.99 -24.80 24.47
CA PHE A 162 -10.04 -25.40 25.38
C PHE A 162 -9.33 -26.56 24.68
N ALA A 163 -8.01 -26.60 24.78
CA ALA A 163 -7.26 -27.78 24.37
C ALA A 163 -7.51 -28.89 25.39
N VAL A 164 -7.93 -30.06 24.92
CA VAL A 164 -8.09 -31.25 25.75
C VAL A 164 -6.90 -32.17 25.47
N TYR A 165 -6.11 -32.46 26.51
CA TYR A 165 -4.91 -33.27 26.38
C TYR A 165 -5.26 -34.76 26.47
N VAL A 166 -4.79 -35.53 25.48
CA VAL A 166 -4.94 -36.99 25.43
C VAL A 166 -3.57 -37.63 25.60
N PRO A 167 -3.32 -38.43 26.67
CA PRO A 167 -2.06 -39.12 26.83
C PRO A 167 -1.85 -40.16 25.71
N ARG A 168 -0.64 -40.16 25.13
CA ARG A 168 -0.25 -40.95 23.93
C ARG A 168 -0.47 -42.47 24.08
N GLU A 169 -0.45 -42.99 25.30
CA GLU A 169 -0.66 -44.41 25.60
C GLU A 169 -2.09 -44.89 25.27
N LYS A 170 -3.08 -43.99 25.31
CA LYS A 170 -4.48 -44.29 24.96
C LYS A 170 -4.81 -44.08 23.48
N SER A 171 -3.97 -43.40 22.70
CA SER A 171 -4.24 -43.18 21.26
C SER A 171 -3.95 -44.42 20.40
N GLU A 172 -3.11 -45.35 20.89
CA GLU A 172 -2.78 -46.60 20.17
C GLU A 172 -3.76 -47.75 20.46
N LEU A 173 -4.66 -47.58 21.43
CA LEU A 173 -5.64 -48.59 21.88
C LEU A 173 -7.08 -48.32 21.41
N GLY A 174 -7.30 -47.32 20.55
CA GLY A 174 -8.62 -46.88 20.11
C GLY A 174 -9.00 -47.30 18.67
N HIS A 175 -9.36 -48.58 18.51
CA HIS A 175 -10.46 -49.02 17.66
C HIS A 175 -11.59 -49.49 18.56
#